data_AF-A0A6B3ER91-F1
#
_entry.id   AF-A0A6B3ER91-F1
#
_cell.length_a   1.000
_cell.length_b   1.000
_cell.length_c   1.000
_cell.angle_alpha   90.00
_cell.angle_beta   90.00
_cell.angle_gamma   90.00
#
_symmetry.space_group_name_H-M   'P 1'
#
loop_
_entity.id
_entity.type
_entity.pdbx_description
1 polymer ?
#
loop_
_entity_poly.entity_id
_entity_poly.type
_entity_poly.pdbx_seq_one_letter_code
_entity_poly.pdbx_strand_id
1 'polypeptide(L)'
;PRELEEAALMDGAGPWKRFRYIVAPQLKGSFFFLAVIETTASFQVFDAVYMMTGGGPANASYSLVFQLYDAGFKYFDLGYASAIGCVLFVLTLVVAAVQRLVIGKES
;
A
#
# COMPACT_ATOMS: atom_id res chain seq x y z
N PRO A 1 -12.02 -5.85 -25.50
CA PRO A 1 -12.24 -6.71 -24.32
C PRO A 1 -13.40 -7.71 -24.47
N ARG A 2 -14.60 -7.26 -24.85
CA ARG A 2 -15.75 -8.16 -25.10
C ARG A 2 -15.51 -9.15 -26.24
N GLU A 3 -14.88 -8.70 -27.34
CA GLU A 3 -14.55 -9.57 -28.48
C GLU A 3 -13.60 -10.72 -28.14
N LEU A 4 -12.60 -10.49 -27.26
CA LEU A 4 -11.69 -11.54 -26.78
C LEU A 4 -12.40 -12.53 -25.85
N GLU A 5 -13.34 -12.05 -25.06
CA GLU A 5 -14.18 -12.91 -24.23
C GLU A 5 -15.11 -13.76 -25.11
N GLU A 6 -15.80 -13.16 -26.07
CA GLU A 6 -16.73 -13.83 -26.98
C GLU A 6 -16.01 -14.86 -27.86
N ALA A 7 -14.81 -14.55 -28.37
CA ALA A 7 -13.97 -15.51 -29.08
C ALA A 7 -13.57 -16.70 -28.18
N ALA A 8 -13.18 -16.44 -26.93
CA ALA A 8 -12.84 -17.51 -25.98
C ALA A 8 -14.06 -18.37 -25.57
N LEU A 9 -15.28 -17.81 -25.61
CA LEU A 9 -16.52 -18.57 -25.45
C LEU A 9 -16.78 -19.49 -26.63
N MET A 10 -16.58 -18.98 -27.85
CA MET A 10 -16.70 -19.76 -29.09
C MET A 10 -15.65 -20.89 -29.17
N ASP A 11 -14.45 -20.68 -28.61
CA ASP A 11 -13.38 -21.68 -28.51
C ASP A 11 -13.51 -22.65 -27.31
N GLY A 12 -14.60 -22.58 -26.53
CA GLY A 12 -14.86 -23.50 -25.41
C GLY A 12 -13.96 -23.30 -24.18
N ALA A 13 -13.37 -22.11 -24.00
CA ALA A 13 -12.57 -21.81 -22.82
C ALA A 13 -13.46 -21.70 -21.57
N GLY A 14 -13.34 -22.69 -20.66
CA GLY A 14 -14.05 -22.67 -19.38
C GLY A 14 -13.74 -21.44 -18.51
N PRO A 15 -14.57 -21.16 -17.50
CA PRO A 15 -14.51 -19.93 -16.69
C PRO A 15 -13.14 -19.69 -16.03
N TRP A 16 -12.43 -20.75 -15.64
CA TRP A 16 -11.09 -20.65 -15.05
C TRP A 16 -10.01 -20.20 -16.05
N LYS A 17 -10.08 -20.66 -17.31
CA LYS A 17 -9.16 -20.20 -18.37
C LYS A 17 -9.41 -18.73 -18.71
N ARG A 18 -10.68 -18.31 -18.82
CA ARG A 18 -11.02 -16.89 -19.07
C ARG A 18 -10.55 -15.99 -17.93
N PHE A 19 -10.72 -16.41 -16.68
CA PHE A 19 -10.17 -15.66 -15.55
C PHE A 19 -8.65 -15.51 -15.61
N ARG A 20 -7.90 -16.61 -15.79
CA ARG A 20 -6.43 -16.60 -15.72
C ARG A 20 -5.74 -15.92 -16.92
N TYR A 21 -6.32 -16.01 -18.11
CA TYR A 21 -5.69 -15.57 -19.36
C TYR A 21 -6.29 -14.29 -19.96
N ILE A 22 -7.49 -13.88 -19.54
CA ILE A 22 -8.15 -12.67 -20.06
C ILE A 22 -8.31 -11.65 -18.93
N VAL A 23 -9.00 -12.02 -17.85
CA VAL A 23 -9.34 -11.09 -16.77
C VAL A 23 -8.11 -10.71 -15.92
N ALA A 24 -7.34 -11.70 -15.44
CA ALA A 24 -6.16 -11.47 -14.62
C ALA A 24 -5.07 -10.60 -15.30
N PRO A 25 -4.68 -10.83 -16.57
CA PRO A 25 -3.71 -9.95 -17.24
C PRO A 25 -4.28 -8.57 -17.57
N GLN A 26 -5.58 -8.42 -17.85
CA GLN A 26 -6.19 -7.10 -18.05
C GLN A 26 -6.22 -6.29 -16.75
N LEU A 27 -6.37 -6.97 -15.61
CA LEU A 27 -6.36 -6.37 -14.28
C LEU A 27 -4.95 -6.10 -13.75
N LYS A 28 -3.87 -6.62 -14.37
CA LYS A 28 -2.49 -6.44 -13.88
C LYS A 28 -2.12 -4.98 -13.66
N GLY A 29 -2.44 -4.09 -14.61
CA GLY A 29 -2.11 -2.66 -14.49
C GLY A 29 -2.78 -2.01 -13.29
N SER A 30 -4.09 -2.25 -13.11
CA SER A 30 -4.85 -1.69 -11.98
C SER A 30 -4.49 -2.32 -10.64
N PHE A 31 -4.27 -3.65 -10.58
CA PHE A 31 -3.83 -4.32 -9.35
C PHE A 31 -2.45 -3.85 -8.91
N PHE A 32 -1.54 -3.61 -9.85
CA PHE A 32 -0.20 -3.12 -9.52
C PHE A 32 -0.25 -1.69 -8.98
N PHE A 33 -1.07 -0.83 -9.60
CA PHE A 33 -1.32 0.52 -9.10
C PHE A 33 -1.99 0.52 -7.71
N LEU A 34 -3.01 -0.31 -7.50
CA LEU A 34 -3.65 -0.47 -6.20
C LEU A 34 -2.67 -1.00 -5.15
N ALA A 35 -1.86 -2.01 -5.47
CA ALA A 35 -0.86 -2.53 -4.55
C ALA A 35 0.16 -1.47 -4.12
N VAL A 36 0.52 -0.56 -5.03
CA VAL A 36 1.41 0.58 -4.76
C VAL A 36 0.78 1.56 -3.78
N ILE A 37 -0.46 1.99 -4.04
CA ILE A 37 -1.18 2.91 -3.15
C ILE A 37 -1.40 2.27 -1.79
N GLU A 38 -1.88 1.02 -1.76
CA GLU A 38 -2.17 0.29 -0.52
C GLU A 38 -0.90 0.02 0.29
N THR A 39 0.23 -0.27 -0.36
CA THR A 39 1.52 -0.42 0.34
C THR A 39 1.92 0.90 0.98
N THR A 40 1.84 2.01 0.24
CA THR A 40 2.16 3.35 0.76
C THR A 40 1.20 3.77 1.88
N ALA A 41 -0.10 3.49 1.74
CA ALA A 41 -1.12 3.75 2.76
C ALA A 41 -0.91 2.87 4.00
N SER A 42 -0.49 1.60 3.82
CA SER A 42 -0.17 0.68 4.91
C SER A 42 1.00 1.18 5.77
N PHE A 43 2.02 1.79 5.15
CA PHE A 43 3.09 2.46 5.90
C PHE A 43 2.60 3.66 6.71
N GLN A 44 1.44 4.22 6.37
CA GLN A 44 0.78 5.34 7.05
C GLN A 44 -0.38 4.88 7.96
N VAL A 45 -0.54 3.58 8.24
CA VAL A 45 -1.59 3.04 9.14
C VAL A 45 -1.31 3.45 10.60
N PHE A 46 -1.66 4.69 10.89
CA PHE A 46 -1.69 5.27 12.23
C PHE A 46 -3.11 5.18 12.81
N ASP A 47 -4.11 5.57 12.02
CA ASP A 47 -5.49 5.69 12.48
C ASP A 47 -6.07 4.36 12.99
N ALA A 48 -5.85 3.26 12.26
CA ALA A 48 -6.36 1.95 12.67
C ALA A 48 -5.66 1.43 13.93
N VAL A 49 -4.34 1.62 14.06
CA VAL A 49 -3.57 1.22 15.24
C VAL A 49 -4.02 2.03 16.47
N TYR A 50 -4.15 3.35 16.31
CA TYR A 50 -4.57 4.27 17.36
C TYR A 50 -6.00 3.96 17.84
N MET A 51 -6.96 3.82 16.92
CA MET A 51 -8.37 3.54 17.28
C MET A 51 -8.60 2.14 17.84
N MET A 52 -7.94 1.11 17.29
CA MET A 52 -8.26 -0.28 17.65
C MET A 52 -7.42 -0.81 18.82
N THR A 53 -6.16 -0.40 18.93
CA THR A 53 -5.22 -1.03 19.88
C THR A 53 -4.55 -0.06 20.83
N GLY A 54 -4.52 1.24 20.51
CA GLY A 54 -3.77 2.24 21.28
C GLY A 54 -2.28 1.87 21.46
N GLY A 55 -1.71 1.06 20.55
CA GLY A 55 -0.34 0.56 20.64
C GLY A 55 -0.14 -0.73 21.45
N GLY A 56 -1.19 -1.42 21.91
CA GLY A 56 -1.08 -2.62 22.76
C GLY A 56 -1.31 -3.99 22.06
N PRO A 57 -1.08 -5.12 22.76
CA PRO A 57 -0.48 -5.25 24.10
C PRO A 57 1.06 -5.25 24.04
N ALA A 58 1.72 -4.69 25.06
CA ALA A 58 3.18 -4.63 25.17
C ALA A 58 3.91 -3.99 23.97
N ASN A 59 3.37 -2.89 23.41
CA ASN A 59 3.93 -2.20 22.25
C ASN A 59 3.94 -3.04 20.94
N ALA A 60 3.21 -4.16 20.87
CA ALA A 60 3.21 -5.03 19.69
C ALA A 60 2.69 -4.34 18.42
N SER A 61 1.82 -3.34 18.55
CA SER A 61 1.33 -2.51 17.44
C SER A 61 1.92 -1.10 17.44
N TYR A 62 2.97 -0.83 18.23
CA TYR A 62 3.56 0.49 18.36
C TYR A 62 4.31 0.88 17.07
N SER A 63 3.67 1.69 16.22
CA SER A 63 4.22 2.16 14.96
C SER A 63 5.04 3.45 15.14
N LEU A 64 5.94 3.75 14.21
CA LEU A 64 6.71 5.00 14.19
C LEU A 64 5.79 6.25 14.19
N VAL A 65 4.64 6.16 13.53
CA VAL A 65 3.66 7.26 13.51
C VAL A 65 2.97 7.41 14.87
N PHE A 66 2.71 6.30 15.57
CA PHE A 66 2.20 6.33 16.93
C PHE A 66 3.20 6.95 17.91
N GLN A 67 4.49 6.65 17.74
CA GLN A 67 5.56 7.28 18.52
C GLN A 67 5.68 8.79 18.28
N LEU A 68 5.52 9.23 17.02
CA LEU A 68 5.48 10.65 16.69
C LEU A 68 4.32 11.37 17.40
N TYR A 69 3.14 10.74 17.42
CA TYR A 69 1.97 11.27 18.09
C TYR A 69 2.19 11.39 19.61
N ASP A 70 2.67 10.33 20.27
CA ASP A 70 3.00 10.36 21.69
C ASP A 70 4.05 11.46 21.99
N ALA A 71 5.13 11.52 21.22
CA ALA A 71 6.19 12.51 21.40
C ALA A 71 5.65 13.95 21.29
N GLY A 72 4.85 14.25 20.25
CA GLY A 72 4.39 15.60 19.96
C GLY A 72 3.22 16.07 20.81
N PHE A 73 2.27 15.18 21.13
CA PHE A 73 1.00 15.55 21.76
C PHE A 73 0.86 15.10 23.22
N LYS A 74 1.61 14.07 23.65
CA LYS A 74 1.56 13.57 25.03
C LYS A 74 2.75 14.03 25.86
N TYR A 75 3.96 13.93 25.30
CA TYR A 75 5.19 14.34 25.95
C TYR A 75 5.61 15.78 25.61
N PHE A 76 4.97 16.41 24.62
CA PHE A 76 5.27 17.76 24.13
C PHE A 76 6.73 17.97 23.70
N ASP A 77 7.42 16.89 23.33
CA ASP A 77 8.76 16.92 22.76
C ASP A 77 8.67 17.08 21.24
N LEU A 78 8.40 18.32 20.81
CA LEU A 78 8.23 18.67 19.41
C LEU A 78 9.52 18.46 18.59
N GLY A 79 10.69 18.55 19.22
CA GLY A 79 11.97 18.32 18.55
C GLY A 79 12.14 16.85 18.18
N TYR A 80 11.87 15.96 19.12
CA TYR A 80 11.90 14.52 18.88
C TYR A 80 10.80 14.06 17.91
N ALA A 81 9.58 14.58 18.06
CA ALA A 81 8.47 14.30 17.14
C ALA A 81 8.81 14.73 15.69
N SER A 82 9.43 15.91 15.53
CA SER A 82 9.86 16.42 14.23
C SER A 82 10.96 15.56 13.59
N ALA A 83 11.90 15.04 14.38
CA ALA A 83 12.92 14.11 13.89
C ALA A 83 12.30 12.81 13.36
N ILE A 84 11.33 12.24 14.09
CA ILE A 84 10.59 11.05 13.63
C ILE A 84 9.83 11.36 12.33
N GLY A 85 9.22 12.55 12.23
CA GLY A 85 8.52 13.01 11.03
C GLY A 85 9.43 13.09 9.80
N CYS A 86 10.64 13.64 9.97
CA CYS A 86 11.65 13.67 8.90
C CYS A 86 12.06 12.27 8.43
N VAL A 87 12.24 11.32 9.36
CA VAL A 87 12.57 9.92 9.01
C VAL A 87 11.43 9.26 8.24
N LEU A 88 10.19 9.44 8.69
CA LEU A 88 9.00 8.93 8.00
C LEU A 88 8.85 9.51 6.59
N PHE A 89 9.14 10.80 6.42
CA PHE A 89 9.14 11.46 5.13
C PHE A 89 10.16 10.85 4.17
N VAL A 90 11.41 10.66 4.63
CA VAL A 90 12.45 10.02 3.82
C VAL A 90 12.07 8.58 3.47
N LEU A 91 11.53 7.81 4.41
CA LEU A 91 11.11 6.43 4.18
C LEU A 91 10.00 6.36 3.12
N THR A 92 9.00 7.25 3.22
CA THR A 92 7.92 7.37 2.24
C THR A 92 8.45 7.76 0.86
N LEU A 93 9.41 8.69 0.78
CA LEU A 93 10.06 9.06 -0.47
C LEU A 93 10.85 7.90 -1.10
N VAL A 94 11.56 7.11 -0.30
CA VAL A 94 12.28 5.93 -0.78
C VAL A 94 11.30 4.90 -1.35
N VAL A 95 10.20 4.62 -0.63
CA VAL A 95 9.15 3.71 -1.12
C VAL A 95 8.56 4.23 -2.43
N ALA A 96 8.19 5.50 -2.49
CA ALA A 96 7.66 6.13 -3.70
C ALA A 96 8.66 6.11 -4.87
N ALA A 97 9.95 6.33 -4.61
CA ALA A 97 10.99 6.27 -5.63
C ALA A 97 11.22 4.85 -6.15
N VAL A 98 11.29 3.85 -5.27
CA VAL A 98 11.39 2.43 -5.65
C VAL A 98 10.17 2.01 -6.46
N GLN A 99 8.97 2.40 -6.03
CA GLN A 99 7.74 2.16 -6.77
C GLN A 99 7.81 2.79 -8.18
N ARG A 100 8.19 4.06 -8.29
CA ARG A 100 8.36 4.73 -9.58
C ARG A 100 9.38 4.03 -10.49
N LEU A 101 10.49 3.56 -9.94
CA LEU A 101 11.53 2.85 -10.70
C LEU A 101 11.07 1.48 -11.19
N VAL A 102 10.27 0.76 -10.40
CA VAL A 102 9.70 -0.53 -10.79
C VAL A 102 8.60 -0.36 -11.84
N ILE A 103 7.82 0.74 -11.76
CA ILE A 103 6.70 1.05 -12.67
C ILE A 103 7.18 1.65 -14.00
N GLY A 104 8.23 2.49 -13.98
CA GLY A 104 8.71 3.25 -15.14
C GLY A 104 9.35 2.42 -16.26
N LYS A 105 9.23 1.08 -16.22
CA LYS A 105 9.79 0.16 -17.22
C LYS A 105 8.77 -0.31 -18.26
N GLU A 106 7.52 0.16 -18.18
CA GLU A 106 6.50 -0.02 -19.21
C GLU A 106 6.09 1.36 -19.76
N SER A 107 6.93 1.94 -20.63
CA SER A 107 6.58 2.99 -21.58
C SER A 107 7.24 2.71 -22.92
#